data_AF-A0A9E5DIH1-F1
#
_entry.id   AF-A0A9E5DIH1-F1
#
_cell.length_a   1.000
_cell.length_b   1.000
_cell.length_c   1.000
_cell.angle_alpha   90.00
_cell.angle_beta   90.00
_cell.angle_gamma   90.00
#
_symmetry.space_group_name_H-M   'P 1'
#
loop_
_entity.id
_entity.type
_entity.pdbx_description
1 polymer ?
#
loop_
_entity_poly.entity_id
_entity_poly.type
_entity_poly.pdbx_seq_one_letter_code
_entity_poly.pdbx_strand_id
1 'polypeptide(L)' 'MCPYCDKIFTSSRSLRIHITKHHGSIYCPVCNKELHNGTWRELIAHCRRNPDIRHRRLAERLGKSIL' A
#
# COMPACT_ATOMS: atom_id res chain seq x y z
N MET A 1 4.74 6.87 0.23
CA MET A 1 5.80 5.87 -0.04
C MET A 1 5.22 4.71 -0.84
N CYS A 2 5.99 4.10 -1.75
CA CYS A 2 5.60 2.85 -2.41
C CYS A 2 5.75 1.67 -1.43
N PRO A 3 4.82 0.71 -1.37
CA PRO A 3 4.94 -0.42 -0.44
C PRO A 3 5.90 -1.51 -0.98
N TYR A 4 6.34 -1.39 -2.23
CA TYR A 4 7.17 -2.37 -2.94
C TYR A 4 8.59 -1.87 -3.23
N CYS A 5 8.87 -0.58 -2.99
CA CYS A 5 10.20 0.03 -3.14
C CYS A 5 10.32 1.32 -2.32
N ASP A 6 11.52 1.88 -2.23
CA ASP A 6 11.79 3.06 -1.37
C ASP A 6 11.37 4.41 -1.98
N LYS A 7 10.66 4.42 -3.12
CA LYS A 7 10.22 5.67 -3.74
C LYS A 7 9.11 6.36 -2.94
N ILE A 8 9.29 7.65 -2.70
CA ILE A 8 8.34 8.52 -2.02
C ILE A 8 7.64 9.40 -3.06
N PHE A 9 6.35 9.64 -2.85
CA PHE A 9 5.51 10.42 -3.76
C PHE A 9 4.67 11.37 -2.91
N THR A 10 4.54 12.62 -3.37
CA THR A 10 3.76 13.67 -2.70
C THR A 10 2.26 13.60 -3.01
N SER A 11 1.85 12.79 -3.99
CA SER A 11 0.44 12.62 -4.36
C SER A 11 0.03 11.16 -4.55
N SER A 12 -1.22 10.85 -4.19
CA SER A 12 -1.83 9.54 -4.42
C SER A 12 -1.91 9.19 -5.91
N ARG A 13 -2.09 10.19 -6.78
CA ARG A 13 -2.14 9.99 -8.24
C ARG A 13 -0.79 9.53 -8.78
N SER A 14 0.30 10.21 -8.41
CA SER A 14 1.64 9.82 -8.85
C SER A 14 2.04 8.45 -8.31
N LEU A 15 1.69 8.13 -7.07
CA LEU A 15 1.93 6.80 -6.49
C LEU A 15 1.16 5.71 -7.26
N ARG A 16 -0.12 5.95 -7.58
CA ARG A 16 -0.92 4.98 -8.35
C ARG A 16 -0.33 4.71 -9.73
N ILE A 17 0.04 5.77 -10.46
CA ILE A 17 0.67 5.63 -11.78
C ILE A 17 1.98 4.83 -11.67
N HIS A 18 2.80 5.14 -10.66
CA HIS A 18 4.03 4.41 -10.40
C HIS A 18 3.76 2.91 -10.16
N ILE A 19 2.81 2.57 -9.29
CA ILE A 19 2.48 1.17 -9.00
C ILE A 19 2.00 0.45 -10.26
N THR A 20 1.07 1.03 -11.02
CA THR A 20 0.57 0.40 -12.25
C THR A 20 1.69 0.12 -13.26
N LYS A 21 2.61 1.07 -13.44
CA LYS A 21 3.70 0.91 -14.42
C LYS A 21 4.82 -0.02 -13.98
N HIS A 22 5.15 -0.03 -12.68
CA HIS A 22 6.32 -0.77 -12.18
C HIS A 22 6.00 -2.07 -11.47
N HIS A 23 4.80 -2.18 -10.88
CA HIS A 23 4.41 -3.32 -10.04
C HIS A 23 3.10 -3.98 -10.51
N GLY A 24 2.47 -3.45 -11.57
CA GLY A 24 1.24 -3.97 -12.17
C GLY A 24 -0.02 -3.57 -11.41
N SER A 25 -0.20 -4.08 -10.20
CA SER A 25 -1.41 -3.87 -9.40
C SER A 25 -1.10 -3.56 -7.92
N ILE A 26 -2.14 -3.16 -7.17
CA ILE A 26 -2.00 -3.01 -5.72
C ILE A 26 -2.33 -4.35 -5.06
N TYR A 27 -1.35 -4.91 -4.34
CA TYR A 27 -1.47 -6.10 -3.52
C TYR A 27 -0.84 -5.89 -2.14
N CYS A 28 -1.22 -6.72 -1.18
CA CYS A 28 -0.58 -6.73 0.12
C CYS A 28 0.75 -7.50 0.05
N PRO A 29 1.92 -6.89 0.34
CA PRO A 29 3.21 -7.61 0.29
C PRO A 29 3.37 -8.64 1.42
N VAL A 30 2.46 -8.69 2.40
CA VAL A 30 2.50 -9.67 3.49
C VAL A 30 1.76 -10.96 3.12
N CYS A 31 0.63 -10.87 2.42
CA CYS A 31 -0.22 -12.03 2.10
C CYS A 31 -0.50 -12.20 0.60
N ASN A 32 0.10 -11.36 -0.25
CA ASN A 32 -0.05 -11.33 -1.70
C ASN A 32 -1.49 -11.13 -2.22
N LYS A 33 -2.43 -10.72 -1.35
CA LYS A 33 -3.80 -10.46 -1.74
C LYS A 33 -3.89 -9.20 -2.60
N GLU A 34 -4.44 -9.31 -3.81
CA GLU A 34 -4.78 -8.16 -4.65
C GLU A 34 -6.00 -7.41 -4.11
N LEU A 35 -5.98 -6.08 -4.19
CA LEU A 35 -7.03 -5.22 -3.64
C LEU A 35 -8.08 -4.91 -4.71
N HIS A 36 -9.36 -5.11 -4.39
CA HIS A 36 -10.48 -5.06 -5.32
C HIS A 36 -10.62 -3.74 -6.10
N ASN A 37 -10.35 -2.59 -5.44
CA ASN A 37 -10.37 -1.27 -6.08
C ASN A 37 -8.96 -0.72 -6.36
N GLY A 38 -7.90 -1.50 -6.15
CA GLY A 38 -6.52 -1.14 -6.47
C GLY A 38 -6.08 0.23 -5.92
N THR A 39 -6.60 0.65 -4.76
CA THR A 39 -6.24 1.95 -4.16
C THR A 39 -5.34 1.79 -2.94
N TRP A 40 -4.57 2.84 -2.69
CA TRP A 40 -3.72 2.94 -1.51
C TRP A 40 -4.50 2.84 -0.20
N ARG A 41 -5.67 3.49 -0.15
CA ARG A 41 -6.53 3.50 1.03
C ARG A 41 -7.04 2.09 1.35
N GLU A 42 -7.36 1.31 0.32
CA GLU A 42 -7.81 -0.07 0.49
C GLU A 42 -6.69 -0.98 1.02
N LEU A 43 -5.45 -0.82 0.56
CA LEU A 43 -4.32 -1.56 1.12
C LEU A 43 -4.13 -1.25 2.62
N ILE A 44 -4.16 0.02 3.01
CA ILE A 44 -4.07 0.41 4.43
C ILE A 44 -5.25 -0.18 5.22
N ALA A 45 -6.47 -0.09 4.71
CA ALA A 45 -7.66 -0.62 5.39
C ALA A 45 -7.60 -2.15 5.55
N HIS A 46 -7.19 -2.87 4.50
CA HIS A 46 -6.92 -4.31 4.56
C HIS A 46 -5.91 -4.64 5.67
N CYS A 47 -4.78 -3.93 5.71
CA CYS A 47 -3.73 -4.18 6.68
C CYS A 47 -4.16 -3.86 8.12
N ARG A 48 -4.96 -2.81 8.34
CA ARG A 48 -5.48 -2.45 9.68
C ARG A 48 -6.47 -3.48 10.24
N ARG A 49 -7.28 -4.09 9.38
CA ARG A 49 -8.32 -5.06 9.77
C ARG A 49 -7.78 -6.49 9.92
N ASN A 50 -6.55 -6.75 9.49
CA ASN A 50 -5.94 -8.08 9.61
C ASN A 50 -5.37 -8.30 11.03
N PRO A 51 -5.64 -9.45 11.68
CA PRO A 51 -5.14 -9.73 13.02
C PRO A 51 -3.62 -9.97 13.06
N ASP A 52 -3.01 -10.38 11.94
CA ASP A 52 -1.57 -10.62 11.82
C ASP A 52 -0.77 -9.32 12.07
N ILE A 53 0.20 -9.38 12.99
CA ILE A 53 1.02 -8.23 13.39
C ILE A 53 1.84 -7.62 12.23
N ARG A 54 2.24 -8.41 11.24
CA ARG A 54 2.97 -7.94 10.07
C ARG A 54 2.09 -7.02 9.22
N HIS A 55 0.80 -7.31 9.14
CA HIS A 55 -0.17 -6.43 8.47
C HIS A 55 -0.33 -5.11 9.23
N ARG A 56 -0.49 -5.15 10.56
CA ARG A 56 -0.60 -3.92 11.37
C ARG A 56 0.64 -3.03 11.25
N ARG A 57 1.85 -3.61 11.36
CA ARG A 57 3.12 -2.88 11.17
C ARG A 57 3.23 -2.24 9.79
N LEU A 58 2.80 -2.96 8.75
CA LEU A 58 2.74 -2.40 7.40
C LEU A 58 1.79 -1.19 7.37
N ALA A 59 0.57 -1.31 7.90
CA ALA A 59 -0.38 -0.20 7.93
C ALA A 59 0.17 1.05 8.65
N GLU A 60 0.92 0.87 9.74
CA GLU A 60 1.55 1.98 10.47
C GLU A 60 2.61 2.68 9.61
N ARG A 61 3.50 1.92 8.95
CA ARG A 61 4.48 2.48 8.01
C ARG A 61 3.81 3.24 6.88
N LEU A 62 2.78 2.65 6.28
CA LEU A 62 2.08 3.23 5.12
C LEU A 62 1.23 4.45 5.49
N GLY A 63 0.68 4.49 6.72
CA GLY A 63 -0.16 5.58 7.22
C GLY A 63 0.60 6.85 7.62
N LYS A 64 1.90 6.77 7.93
CA LYS A 64 2.74 7.92 8.32
C LYS A 64 3.19 8.80 7.15
N SER A 65 2.88 8.44 5.90
CA SER A 65 3.34 9.17 4.70
C SER A 65 2.37 10.26 4.19
N ILE A 66 1.36 10.66 4.99
CA ILE A 66 0.36 11.70 4.64
C ILE A 66 0.35 12.89 5.62
N LEU A 67 1.21 12.87 6.65
CA LEU A 67 1.48 13.99 7.54
C LEU A 67 2.95 14.41 7.38
#